data_AF-A0A7Y8WUR7-F1
#
_entry.id   AF-A0A7Y8WUR7-F1
#
_cell.length_a   1.000
_cell.length_b   1.000
_cell.length_c   1.000
_cell.angle_alpha   90.00
_cell.angle_beta   90.00
_cell.angle_gamma   90.00
#
_symmetry.space_group_name_H-M   'P 1'
#
loop_
_entity.id
_entity.type
_entity.pdbx_description
1 polymer ?
#
loop_
_entity_poly.entity_id
_entity_poly.type
_entity_poly.pdbx_seq_one_letter_code
_entity_poly.pdbx_strand_id
1 'polypeptide(L)'
;MAADMADLIGYKVEASDGTIGKIDRHSEYVGRQYMVVDTGPWIFGHHVLVPASVVSRVDEENKTVHLSVTRAEVKDAPEFERGQHQDDMASIQIIEHYYSKNSHT
;
A
#
# COMPACT_ATOMS: atom_id res chain seq x y z
N MET A 1 1.41 11.49 -17.74
CA MET A 1 1.71 12.21 -16.47
C MET A 1 1.82 11.14 -15.42
N ALA A 2 2.87 11.14 -14.59
CA ALA A 2 2.91 10.23 -13.44
C ALA A 2 1.95 10.81 -12.39
N ALA A 3 0.89 10.08 -12.05
CA ALA A 3 0.06 10.45 -10.91
C ALA A 3 0.95 10.39 -9.66
N ASP A 4 1.02 11.49 -8.91
CA ASP A 4 1.71 11.50 -7.63
C ASP A 4 0.88 10.68 -6.64
N MET A 5 1.52 9.89 -5.77
CA MET A 5 0.80 9.03 -4.82
C MET A 5 -0.12 9.81 -3.89
N ALA A 6 0.19 11.09 -3.63
CA ALA A 6 -0.69 12.00 -2.91
C ALA A 6 -2.03 12.24 -3.64
N ASP A 7 -2.07 12.18 -4.97
CA ASP A 7 -3.29 12.38 -5.76
C ASP A 7 -4.24 11.16 -5.68
N LEU A 8 -3.69 10.01 -5.29
CA LEU A 8 -4.44 8.76 -5.15
C LEU A 8 -5.11 8.60 -3.78
N ILE A 9 -5.00 9.59 -2.90
CA ILE A 9 -5.63 9.56 -1.57
C ILE A 9 -7.15 9.34 -1.71
N GLY A 10 -7.66 8.35 -0.97
CA GLY A 10 -9.07 7.95 -1.01
C GLY A 10 -9.44 7.00 -2.16
N TYR A 11 -8.51 6.66 -3.05
CA TYR A 11 -8.73 5.59 -4.03
C TYR A 11 -8.91 4.25 -3.32
N LYS A 12 -9.74 3.38 -3.89
CA LYS A 12 -9.85 1.99 -3.44
C LYS A 12 -8.58 1.24 -3.79
N VAL A 13 -8.20 0.29 -2.95
CA VAL A 13 -7.07 -0.60 -3.21
C VAL A 13 -7.60 -2.01 -3.37
N GLU A 14 -7.31 -2.62 -4.51
CA GLU A 14 -7.66 -3.99 -4.83
C GLU A 14 -6.40 -4.82 -5.03
N ALA A 15 -6.27 -5.89 -4.28
CA ALA A 15 -5.33 -6.97 -4.58
C ALA A 15 -5.80 -7.76 -5.80
N SER A 16 -4.94 -8.64 -6.29
CA SER A 16 -5.24 -9.53 -7.42
C SER A 16 -6.43 -10.45 -7.17
N ASP A 17 -6.78 -10.72 -5.90
CA ASP A 17 -7.87 -11.59 -5.46
C ASP A 17 -9.01 -10.86 -4.71
N GLY A 18 -8.96 -9.53 -4.59
CA GLY A 18 -10.08 -8.72 -4.10
C GLY A 18 -9.72 -7.44 -3.35
N THR A 19 -10.76 -6.70 -2.94
CA THR A 19 -10.63 -5.36 -2.34
C THR A 19 -9.98 -5.39 -0.95
N ILE A 20 -8.92 -4.63 -0.72
CA ILE A 20 -8.22 -4.60 0.58
C ILE A 20 -8.71 -3.43 1.44
N GLY A 21 -8.95 -2.28 0.81
CA GLY A 21 -9.25 -1.07 1.54
C GLY A 21 -9.15 0.17 0.67
N LYS A 22 -8.60 1.25 1.22
CA LYS A 22 -8.43 2.54 0.53
C LYS A 22 -7.11 3.20 0.90
N ILE A 23 -6.59 4.04 0.02
CA ILE A 23 -5.39 4.84 0.27
C ILE A 23 -5.72 5.89 1.33
N ASP A 24 -4.96 5.88 2.41
CA ASP A 24 -5.10 6.83 3.52
C ASP A 24 -4.37 8.14 3.21
N ARG A 25 -4.89 9.26 3.73
CA ARG A 25 -4.35 10.61 3.49
C ARG A 25 -2.88 10.76 3.92
N HIS A 26 -2.38 9.91 4.80
CA HIS A 26 -0.99 9.96 5.24
C HIS A 26 0.04 9.51 4.18
N SER A 27 -0.40 9.10 2.99
CA SER A 27 0.49 8.86 1.85
C SER A 27 1.28 10.10 1.40
N GLU A 28 0.90 11.32 1.82
CA GLU A 28 1.67 12.55 1.57
C GLU A 28 3.02 12.59 2.31
N TYR A 29 3.18 11.80 3.38
CA TYR A 29 4.39 11.82 4.22
C TYR A 29 5.40 10.73 3.85
N VAL A 30 4.93 9.63 3.27
CA VAL A 30 5.81 8.56 2.77
C VAL A 30 6.10 8.92 1.31
N GLY A 31 7.37 9.09 0.95
CA GLY A 31 7.76 9.60 -0.37
C GLY A 31 7.13 8.84 -1.55
N ARG A 32 7.29 9.37 -2.77
CA ARG A 32 6.67 8.93 -4.06
C ARG A 32 6.80 7.44 -4.45
N GLN A 33 7.38 6.61 -3.60
CA GLN A 33 7.60 5.18 -3.79
C GLN A 33 6.69 4.30 -2.91
N TYR A 34 5.91 4.87 -1.98
CA TYR A 34 5.04 4.11 -1.08
C TYR A 34 3.70 4.80 -0.81
N MET A 35 2.69 3.99 -0.52
CA MET A 35 1.38 4.45 -0.08
C MET A 35 0.91 3.74 1.18
N VAL A 36 0.21 4.48 2.04
CA VAL A 36 -0.42 3.91 3.25
C VAL A 36 -1.83 3.49 2.89
N VAL A 37 -2.18 2.22 3.13
CA VAL A 37 -3.51 1.68 2.87
C VAL A 37 -4.23 1.43 4.19
N ASP A 38 -5.38 2.09 4.37
CA ASP A 38 -6.34 1.78 5.41
C ASP A 38 -7.14 0.54 4.98
N THR A 39 -6.91 -0.57 5.66
CA THR A 39 -7.58 -1.84 5.38
C THR A 39 -8.96 -1.95 6.04
N GLY A 40 -9.31 -0.99 6.91
CA GLY A 40 -10.55 -1.00 7.65
C GLY A 40 -10.79 -2.33 8.38
N PRO A 41 -12.04 -2.79 8.55
CA PRO A 41 -12.35 -3.95 9.39
C PRO A 41 -11.81 -5.29 8.86
N TRP A 42 -11.24 -5.32 7.64
CA TRP A 42 -10.86 -6.54 6.96
C TRP A 42 -9.67 -7.27 7.61
N ILE A 43 -8.71 -6.54 8.19
CA ILE A 43 -7.61 -7.13 8.98
C ILE A 43 -7.49 -6.51 10.38
N PHE A 44 -8.60 -6.07 11.01
CA PHE A 44 -8.66 -5.35 12.30
C PHE A 44 -8.34 -3.83 12.26
N GLY A 45 -8.38 -3.18 11.10
CA GLY A 45 -8.23 -1.71 11.01
C GLY A 45 -6.78 -1.23 10.98
N HIS A 46 -5.86 -2.12 10.62
CA HIS A 46 -4.44 -1.79 10.57
C HIS A 46 -4.10 -1.04 9.28
N HIS A 47 -3.08 -0.20 9.38
CA HIS A 47 -2.52 0.49 8.22
C HIS A 47 -1.34 -0.32 7.71
N VAL A 48 -1.27 -0.51 6.40
CA VAL A 48 -0.18 -1.23 5.76
C VAL A 48 0.51 -0.31 4.77
N LEU A 49 1.83 -0.38 4.74
CA LEU A 49 2.62 0.32 3.73
C LEU A 49 2.71 -0.57 2.49
N VAL A 50 2.37 0.00 1.33
CA VAL A 50 2.41 -0.69 0.04
C VAL A 50 3.36 0.05 -0.89
N PRO A 51 4.41 -0.61 -1.41
CA PRO A 51 5.33 0.02 -2.34
C PRO A 51 4.70 0.20 -3.73
N ALA A 52 5.15 1.20 -4.47
CA ALA A 52 4.77 1.45 -5.86
C ALA A 52 5.03 0.23 -6.76
N SER A 53 6.04 -0.57 -6.43
CA SER A 53 6.51 -1.70 -7.23
C SER A 53 5.48 -2.82 -7.40
N VAL A 54 4.54 -2.95 -6.46
CA VAL A 54 3.47 -3.96 -6.53
C VAL A 54 2.19 -3.39 -7.13
N VAL A 55 2.17 -2.12 -7.52
CA VAL A 55 1.03 -1.53 -8.25
C VAL A 55 1.05 -2.06 -9.68
N SER A 56 0.01 -2.81 -10.03
CA SER A 56 -0.16 -3.36 -11.38
C SER A 56 -0.77 -2.34 -12.33
N ARG A 57 -1.79 -1.60 -11.87
CA ARG A 57 -2.43 -0.51 -12.64
C ARG A 57 -3.18 0.47 -11.73
N VAL A 58 -3.38 1.68 -12.24
CA VAL A 58 -4.26 2.69 -11.64
C VAL A 58 -5.44 2.93 -12.59
N ASP A 59 -6.64 2.74 -12.07
CA ASP A 59 -7.90 3.05 -12.75
C ASP A 59 -8.42 4.39 -12.23
N GLU A 60 -8.18 5.45 -12.99
CA GLU A 60 -8.58 6.82 -12.64
C GLU A 60 -10.10 7.02 -12.77
N GLU A 61 -10.77 6.26 -13.64
CA GLU A 61 -12.22 6.36 -13.85
C GLU A 61 -12.98 5.85 -12.62
N ASN A 62 -12.57 4.68 -12.12
CA ASN A 62 -13.18 4.03 -10.96
C ASN A 62 -12.57 4.47 -9.62
N LYS A 63 -11.50 5.28 -9.67
CA LYS A 63 -10.67 5.68 -8.51
C LYS A 63 -10.18 4.46 -7.74
N THR A 64 -9.55 3.52 -8.45
CA THR A 64 -9.08 2.25 -7.90
C THR A 64 -7.63 1.99 -8.29
N VAL A 65 -6.81 1.59 -7.32
CA VAL A 65 -5.45 1.10 -7.53
C VAL A 65 -5.45 -0.41 -7.41
N HIS A 66 -4.95 -1.09 -8.43
CA HIS A 66 -4.84 -2.54 -8.46
C HIS A 66 -3.40 -2.96 -8.17
N LEU A 67 -3.24 -3.93 -7.26
CA LEU A 67 -1.98 -4.54 -6.90
C LEU A 67 -1.81 -5.88 -7.60
N SER A 68 -0.57 -6.27 -7.87
CA SER A 68 -0.23 -7.61 -8.36
C SER A 68 -0.24 -8.66 -7.24
N VAL A 69 -0.08 -8.23 -5.99
CA VAL A 69 -0.09 -9.10 -4.80
C VAL A 69 -1.51 -9.44 -4.33
N THR A 70 -1.62 -10.53 -3.58
CA THR A 70 -2.87 -10.99 -2.98
C THR A 70 -3.18 -10.28 -1.66
N ARG A 71 -4.44 -10.36 -1.26
CA ARG A 71 -4.93 -9.99 0.08
C ARG A 71 -4.11 -10.66 1.17
N ALA A 72 -3.87 -11.97 1.07
CA ALA A 72 -3.09 -12.69 2.09
C ALA A 72 -1.69 -12.09 2.26
N GLU A 73 -1.00 -11.76 1.16
CA GLU A 73 0.31 -11.13 1.22
C GLU A 73 0.30 -9.75 1.87
N VAL A 74 -0.75 -8.95 1.61
CA VAL A 74 -0.92 -7.64 2.26
C VAL A 74 -1.24 -7.78 3.75
N LYS A 75 -1.95 -8.85 4.14
CA LYS A 75 -2.23 -9.15 5.55
C LYS A 75 -0.99 -9.60 6.32
N ASP A 76 -0.13 -10.41 5.70
CA ASP A 76 1.12 -10.89 6.28
C ASP A 76 2.25 -9.83 6.22
N ALA A 77 2.00 -8.70 5.53
CA ALA A 77 2.94 -7.59 5.47
C ALA A 77 3.15 -6.96 6.87
N PRO A 78 4.33 -6.36 7.11
CA PRO A 78 4.57 -5.61 8.34
C PRO A 78 3.54 -4.50 8.51
N GLU A 79 3.00 -4.36 9.71
CA GLU A 79 2.11 -3.27 10.06
C GLU A 79 2.85 -1.93 10.03
N PHE A 80 2.18 -0.91 9.51
CA PHE A 80 2.68 0.46 9.56
C PHE A 80 2.01 1.23 10.71
N GLU A 81 2.70 1.36 11.83
CA GLU A 81 2.24 2.21 12.92
C GLU A 81 2.64 3.68 12.69
N ARG A 82 1.62 4.54 12.58
CA ARG A 82 1.79 5.99 12.41
C ARG A 82 2.56 6.57 13.61
N GLY A 83 3.62 7.33 13.31
CA GLY A 83 4.46 8.02 14.30
C GLY A 83 5.74 7.27 14.70
N GLN A 84 5.77 5.94 14.58
CA GLN A 84 6.98 5.16 14.82
C GLN A 84 7.75 4.86 13.53
N HIS A 85 7.04 4.76 12.41
CA HIS A 85 7.59 4.33 11.11
C HIS A 85 7.73 5.46 10.07
N GLN A 86 7.32 6.70 10.41
CA GLN A 86 7.29 7.82 9.45
C GLN A 86 8.68 8.34 9.05
N ASP A 87 9.68 8.18 9.92
CA ASP A 87 11.09 8.53 9.68
C ASP A 87 12.03 7.31 9.81
N ASP A 88 11.47 6.12 10.05
CA ASP A 88 12.25 4.92 10.31
C ASP A 88 12.60 4.19 9.01
N MET A 89 13.75 4.55 8.43
CA MET A 89 14.29 3.91 7.23
C MET A 89 14.46 2.39 7.38
N ALA A 90 14.69 1.88 8.59
CA ALA A 90 14.83 0.44 8.83
C ALA A 90 13.51 -0.29 8.58
N SER A 91 12.40 0.27 9.02
CA SER A 91 11.05 -0.22 8.76
C SER A 91 10.71 -0.27 7.28
N ILE A 92 11.01 0.81 6.56
CA ILE A 92 10.80 0.89 5.11
C ILE A 92 11.59 -0.23 4.40
N GLN A 93 12.85 -0.45 4.79
CA GLN A 93 13.67 -1.53 4.22
C GLN A 93 13.11 -2.93 4.49
N ILE A 94 12.57 -3.18 5.68
CA ILE A 94 11.93 -4.47 6.02
C ILE A 94 10.71 -4.70 5.10
N ILE A 95 9.90 -3.65 4.89
CA ILE A 95 8.73 -3.71 4.03
C ILE A 95 9.13 -3.94 2.56
N GLU A 96 10.11 -3.20 2.04
CA GLU A 96 10.64 -3.43 0.69
C GLU A 96 11.16 -4.86 0.52
N HIS A 97 11.92 -5.36 1.50
CA HIS A 97 12.46 -6.71 1.46
C HIS A 97 11.35 -7.76 1.44
N TYR A 98 10.30 -7.56 2.24
CA TYR A 98 9.12 -8.43 2.26
C TYR A 98 8.45 -8.49 0.87
N TYR A 99 8.11 -7.34 0.28
CA TYR A 99 7.46 -7.32 -1.03
C TYR A 99 8.38 -7.80 -2.16
N SER A 100 9.68 -7.49 -2.13
CA SER A 100 10.65 -7.95 -3.14
C SER A 100 10.82 -9.46 -3.13
N LYS A 101 10.85 -10.08 -1.94
CA LYS A 101 10.92 -11.54 -1.79
C LYS A 101 9.65 -12.23 -2.29
N ASN A 102 8.49 -11.62 -2.05
CA ASN A 102 7.19 -12.19 -2.39
C ASN A 102 6.73 -11.89 -3.83
N SER A 103 7.37 -10.94 -4.53
CA SER A 103 7.06 -10.60 -5.94
C SER A 103 7.48 -11.65 -6.98
N HIS A 104 7.70 -12.90 -6.58
CA HIS A 104 8.02 -14.00 -7.50
C HIS A 104 6.76 -14.79 -7.86
N THR A 105 6.04 -14.37 -8.91
CA THR A 105 5.28 -15.23 -9.85
C THR A 105 4.90 -14.43 -11.08
#